data_AF-A0A1W9R0C5-F1
#
_entry.id   AF-A0A1W9R0C5-F1
#
_cell.length_a   1.000
_cell.length_b   1.000
_cell.length_c   1.000
_cell.angle_alpha   90.00
_cell.angle_beta   90.00
_cell.angle_gamma   90.00
#
_symmetry.space_group_name_H-M   'P 1'
#
loop_
_entity.id
_entity.type
_entity.pdbx_description
1 polymer ?
#
loop_
_entity_poly.entity_id
_entity_poly.type
_entity_poly.pdbx_seq_one_letter_code
_entity_poly.pdbx_strand_id
1 'polypeptide(L)'
;MPESVFKESLINALSHRDYYDRGGKIIVELFDDRVEITNPGGLVSAIKPKEFGYKSHSRNPLIFGLFNRMDMVEQAGFGIGRILLDLEKTGQPKPIYKTDGLFTVVFQRQKETVILKNSQKSTEYILDEKYGISMRYLHDKYGISAEGFGTIAERLHLIFIS
;
A
#
# COMPACT_ATOMS: atom_id res chain seq x y z
N MET A 1 1.83 1.11 -4.06
CA MET A 1 1.40 1.96 -2.93
C MET A 1 1.77 3.40 -3.21
N PRO A 2 0.84 4.36 -3.08
CA PRO A 2 1.14 5.78 -3.28
C PRO A 2 2.09 6.30 -2.20
N GLU A 3 2.97 7.24 -2.54
CA GLU A 3 3.91 7.85 -1.59
C GLU A 3 3.18 8.52 -0.41
N SER A 4 2.05 9.19 -0.69
CA SER A 4 1.22 9.84 0.35
C SER A 4 0.74 8.86 1.41
N VAL A 5 0.28 7.68 0.98
CA VAL A 5 -0.17 6.59 1.87
C VAL A 5 0.98 6.09 2.73
N PHE A 6 2.16 5.90 2.13
CA PHE A 6 3.33 5.44 2.88
C PHE A 6 3.77 6.46 3.92
N LYS A 7 3.87 7.74 3.53
CA LYS A 7 4.21 8.86 4.41
C LYS A 7 3.25 8.97 5.59
N GLU A 8 1.94 8.97 5.33
CA GLU A 8 0.90 9.04 6.35
C GLU A 8 0.97 7.83 7.30
N SER A 9 1.24 6.64 6.76
CA SER A 9 1.36 5.41 7.57
C SER A 9 2.58 5.44 8.50
N LEU A 10 3.72 5.96 8.03
CA LEU A 10 4.91 6.14 8.85
C LEU A 10 4.70 7.21 9.94
N ILE A 11 4.04 8.31 9.62
CA ILE A 11 3.72 9.35 10.60
C ILE A 11 2.78 8.80 11.67
N ASN A 12 1.77 8.02 11.28
CA ASN A 12 0.89 7.34 12.22
C ASN A 12 1.67 6.35 13.10
N ALA A 13 2.60 5.58 12.52
CA ALA A 13 3.46 4.69 13.29
C ALA A 13 4.30 5.47 14.34
N LEU A 14 4.97 6.55 13.93
CA LEU A 14 5.79 7.39 14.81
C LEU A 14 4.96 8.09 15.90
N SER A 15 3.76 8.56 15.56
CA SER A 15 2.88 9.28 16.48
C SER A 15 2.19 8.36 17.48
N HIS A 16 1.96 7.09 17.12
CA HIS A 16 1.27 6.11 17.95
C HIS A 16 2.18 5.03 18.53
N ARG A 17 3.50 5.10 18.30
CA ARG A 17 4.50 4.19 18.86
C ARG A 17 4.43 4.21 20.40
N ASP A 18 4.48 3.04 21.01
CA ASP A 18 4.75 2.94 22.44
C ASP A 18 6.24 3.21 22.71
N TYR A 19 6.57 4.41 23.21
CA TYR A 19 7.94 4.79 23.55
C TYR A 19 8.42 4.27 24.91
N TYR A 20 7.52 3.70 25.73
CA TYR A 20 7.94 3.02 26.96
C TYR A 20 8.59 1.67 26.67
N ASP A 21 8.17 0.99 25.60
CA ASP A 21 8.88 -0.16 25.06
C ASP A 21 10.17 0.29 24.34
N ARG A 22 11.27 0.28 25.11
CA ARG A 22 12.60 0.65 24.61
C ARG A 22 13.18 -0.37 23.61
N GLY A 23 12.72 -1.62 23.65
CA GLY A 23 13.19 -2.68 22.76
C GLY A 23 12.40 -2.75 21.44
N GLY A 24 11.12 -2.37 21.48
CA GLY A 24 10.25 -2.33 20.31
C GLY A 24 10.77 -1.40 19.23
N LYS A 25 10.57 -1.74 17.96
CA LYS A 25 10.93 -0.90 16.81
C LYS A 25 9.75 -0.85 15.86
N ILE A 26 9.58 0.27 15.18
CA ILE A 26 8.71 0.29 14.00
C ILE A 26 9.45 -0.54 12.94
N ILE A 27 8.80 -1.59 12.45
CA ILE A 27 9.35 -2.48 11.43
C ILE A 27 8.57 -2.23 10.15
N VAL A 28 9.29 -1.99 9.06
CA VAL A 28 8.72 -1.86 7.72
C VAL A 28 9.25 -3.02 6.89
N GLU A 29 8.36 -3.89 6.47
CA GLU A 29 8.70 -5.11 5.72
C GLU A 29 8.11 -4.99 4.32
N LEU A 30 8.98 -5.12 3.31
CA LEU A 30 8.59 -5.10 1.91
C LEU A 30 8.63 -6.53 1.39
N PHE A 31 7.46 -7.02 0.99
CA PHE A 31 7.29 -8.29 0.30
C PHE A 31 6.96 -8.03 -1.17
N ASP A 32 6.99 -9.10 -1.97
CA ASP A 32 6.63 -9.01 -3.39
C ASP A 32 5.16 -8.59 -3.56
N ASP A 33 4.27 -9.10 -2.70
CA ASP A 33 2.82 -8.92 -2.80
C ASP A 33 2.24 -7.88 -1.82
N ARG A 34 3.03 -7.35 -0.89
CA ARG A 34 2.54 -6.41 0.14
C ARG A 34 3.64 -5.63 0.84
N VAL A 35 3.24 -4.57 1.53
CA VAL A 35 4.07 -3.86 2.51
C VAL A 35 3.40 -3.98 3.88
N GLU A 36 4.17 -4.37 4.90
CA GLU A 36 3.71 -4.40 6.29
C GLU A 36 4.44 -3.32 7.10
N ILE A 37 3.69 -2.54 7.89
CA ILE A 37 4.25 -1.59 8.86
C ILE A 37 3.76 -1.99 10.23
N THR A 38 4.68 -2.50 11.06
CA THR A 38 4.43 -3.00 12.40
C THR A 38 4.93 -1.97 13.41
N ASN A 39 4.06 -1.55 14.33
CA ASN A 39 4.35 -0.58 15.37
C ASN A 39 4.25 -1.24 16.75
N PRO A 40 5.23 -1.06 17.66
CA PRO A 40 5.12 -1.60 19.00
C PRO A 40 3.97 -0.95 19.77
N GLY A 41 3.27 -1.80 20.51
CA GLY A 41 2.01 -1.49 21.18
C GLY A 41 0.79 -1.81 20.31
N GLY A 42 -0.36 -2.06 20.97
CA GLY A 42 -1.63 -2.37 20.30
C GLY A 42 -2.43 -1.11 19.98
N LEU A 43 -3.76 -1.22 19.96
CA LEU A 43 -4.63 -0.04 20.04
C LEU A 43 -4.53 0.62 21.42
N VAL A 44 -4.70 1.94 21.49
CA VAL A 44 -4.83 2.64 22.78
C VAL A 44 -6.10 2.19 23.49
N SER A 45 -6.06 2.04 24.81
CA SER A 45 -7.23 1.64 25.62
C SER A 45 -8.42 2.60 25.47
N ALA A 46 -8.16 3.86 25.14
CA ALA A 46 -9.18 4.87 24.87
C ALA A 46 -9.98 4.63 23.58
N ILE A 47 -9.51 3.78 22.67
CA ILE A 47 -10.15 3.49 21.38
C ILE A 47 -10.54 2.02 21.35
N LYS A 48 -11.84 1.74 21.37
CA LYS A 48 -12.32 0.37 21.18
C LYS A 48 -12.04 -0.06 19.73
N PRO A 49 -11.80 -1.35 19.44
CA PRO A 49 -11.56 -1.83 18.08
C PRO A 49 -12.64 -1.40 17.08
N LYS A 50 -13.91 -1.38 17.51
CA LYS A 50 -15.05 -0.92 16.69
C LYS A 50 -15.06 0.58 16.37
N GLU A 51 -14.27 1.38 17.09
CA GLU A 51 -14.15 2.83 16.92
C GLU A 51 -12.87 3.22 16.16
N PHE A 52 -12.00 2.24 15.88
CA PHE A 52 -10.78 2.43 15.10
C PHE A 52 -11.12 2.97 13.71
N GLY A 53 -10.35 3.95 13.24
CA GLY A 53 -10.60 4.64 11.97
C GLY A 53 -11.64 5.76 12.02
N TYR A 54 -12.46 5.83 13.07
CA TYR A 54 -13.47 6.89 13.26
C TYR A 54 -13.11 7.86 14.39
N LYS A 55 -12.41 7.37 15.41
CA LYS A 55 -11.89 8.18 16.52
C LYS A 55 -10.37 8.05 16.56
N SER A 56 -9.72 9.14 16.95
CA SER A 56 -8.28 9.17 17.16
C SER A 56 -7.94 9.69 18.53
N HIS A 57 -6.98 9.01 19.16
CA HIS A 57 -6.37 9.44 20.41
C HIS A 57 -4.87 9.21 20.26
N SER A 58 -4.12 10.32 20.19
CA SER A 58 -2.67 10.26 20.02
C SER A 58 -2.01 9.83 21.32
N ARG A 59 -1.16 8.78 21.26
CA ARG A 59 -0.29 8.41 22.40
C ARG A 59 0.76 9.48 22.65
N ASN A 60 1.24 10.12 21.59
CA ASN A 60 2.36 11.05 21.64
C ASN A 60 1.92 12.40 21.05
N PRO A 61 1.12 13.21 21.78
CA PRO A 61 0.59 14.47 21.27
C PRO A 61 1.70 15.48 20.90
N LEU A 62 2.87 15.43 21.54
CA LEU A 62 4.01 16.29 21.20
C LEU A 62 4.61 15.94 19.83
N ILE A 63 4.76 14.65 19.53
CA ILE A 63 5.24 14.17 18.23
C ILE A 63 4.21 14.54 17.15
N PHE A 64 2.93 14.30 17.43
CA PHE A 64 1.86 14.68 16.51
C PHE A 64 1.84 16.21 16.25
N GLY A 65 1.98 17.03 17.29
CA GLY A 65 2.05 18.48 17.18
C GLY A 65 3.30 18.97 16.44
N LEU A 66 4.41 18.23 16.48
CA LEU A 66 5.58 18.50 15.65
C LEU A 66 5.28 18.24 14.17
N PHE A 67 4.70 17.09 13.82
CA PHE A 67 4.31 16.80 12.43
C PHE A 67 3.29 17.78 11.87
N ASN A 68 2.35 18.24 12.69
CA ASN A 68 1.36 19.24 12.31
C ASN A 68 2.05 20.57 11.96
N ARG A 69 2.98 21.05 12.79
CA ARG A 69 3.75 22.28 12.52
C ARG A 69 4.71 22.18 11.33
N MET A 70 5.05 20.99 10.88
CA MET A 70 5.87 20.75 9.69
C MET A 70 5.02 20.52 8.43
N ASP A 71 3.71 20.76 8.50
CA ASP A 71 2.75 20.49 7.42
C ASP A 71 2.83 19.04 6.90
N MET A 72 3.22 18.10 7.78
CA MET A 72 3.29 16.68 7.45
C MET A 72 1.98 15.94 7.72
N VAL A 73 1.09 16.53 8.53
CA VAL A 73 -0.28 16.08 8.79
C VAL A 73 -1.22 17.27 8.81
N GLU A 74 -2.41 17.13 8.24
CA GLU A 74 -3.37 18.24 8.19
C GLU A 74 -4.25 18.32 9.44
N GLN A 75 -4.78 17.19 9.94
CA GLN A 75 -5.64 17.15 11.14
C GLN A 75 -5.57 15.80 11.88
N ALA A 76 -5.63 15.85 13.21
CA ALA A 76 -5.69 14.65 14.05
C ALA A 76 -6.97 13.86 13.74
N GLY A 77 -6.81 12.56 13.47
CA GLY A 77 -7.93 11.64 13.27
C GLY A 77 -8.47 11.49 11.85
N PHE A 78 -7.91 12.21 10.88
CA PHE A 78 -8.25 12.03 9.47
C PHE A 78 -7.25 11.17 8.68
N GLY A 79 -6.12 10.80 9.28
CA GLY A 79 -5.02 10.09 8.62
C GLY A 79 -5.46 8.78 7.96
N ILE A 80 -6.24 7.95 8.67
CA ILE A 80 -6.80 6.70 8.11
C ILE A 80 -7.76 7.00 6.96
N GLY A 81 -8.62 8.02 7.09
CA GLY A 81 -9.54 8.42 6.02
C GLY A 81 -8.80 8.84 4.75
N ARG A 82 -7.70 9.58 4.89
CA ARG A 82 -6.84 9.98 3.76
C ARG A 82 -6.18 8.78 3.09
N ILE A 83 -5.62 7.86 3.87
CA ILE A 83 -5.08 6.60 3.35
C ILE A 83 -6.12 5.88 2.50
N LEU A 84 -7.35 5.76 2.99
CA LEU A 84 -8.43 5.09 2.27
C LEU A 84 -8.80 5.81 0.96
N LEU A 85 -8.90 7.15 1.00
CA LEU A 85 -9.20 7.96 -0.19
C LEU A 85 -8.10 7.84 -1.26
N ASP A 86 -6.83 7.87 -0.87
CA ASP A 86 -5.71 7.79 -1.80
C ASP A 86 -5.56 6.39 -2.42
N LEU A 87 -5.84 5.35 -1.64
CA LEU A 87 -5.90 3.99 -2.16
C LEU A 87 -7.07 3.81 -3.13
N GLU A 88 -8.25 4.36 -2.81
CA GLU A 88 -9.42 4.33 -3.69
C GLU A 88 -9.15 5.04 -5.02
N LYS A 89 -8.56 6.25 -5.00
CA LYS A 89 -8.18 7.00 -6.20
C LYS A 89 -7.22 6.26 -7.12
N THR A 90 -6.39 5.39 -6.55
CA THR A 90 -5.37 4.62 -7.28
C THR A 90 -5.79 3.19 -7.56
N GLY A 91 -7.04 2.81 -7.27
CA GLY A 91 -7.56 1.46 -7.51
C GLY A 91 -6.99 0.38 -6.60
N GLN A 92 -6.24 0.76 -5.56
CA GLN A 92 -5.55 -0.17 -4.68
C GLN A 92 -6.49 -0.74 -3.61
N PRO A 93 -6.24 -1.98 -3.16
CA PRO A 93 -7.04 -2.59 -2.10
C PRO A 93 -6.92 -1.81 -0.79
N LYS A 94 -8.00 -1.83 -0.01
CA LYS A 94 -7.99 -1.27 1.35
C LYS A 94 -6.97 -2.02 2.22
N PRO A 95 -6.30 -1.32 3.16
CA PRO A 95 -5.31 -1.96 4.01
C PRO A 95 -5.98 -2.85 5.05
N ILE A 96 -5.26 -3.86 5.48
CA ILE A 96 -5.69 -4.76 6.58
C ILE A 96 -4.97 -4.30 7.85
N TYR A 97 -5.73 -4.15 8.93
CA TYR A 97 -5.20 -3.78 10.23
C TYR A 97 -5.24 -5.00 11.17
N LYS A 98 -4.08 -5.40 11.68
CA LYS A 98 -3.93 -6.44 12.71
C LYS A 98 -3.69 -5.74 14.05
N THR A 99 -4.52 -6.04 15.05
CA THR A 99 -4.47 -5.37 16.36
C THR A 99 -4.23 -6.33 17.53
N ASP A 100 -4.11 -7.63 17.25
CA ASP A 100 -3.82 -8.65 18.25
C ASP A 100 -2.31 -8.68 18.52
N GLY A 101 -1.89 -8.06 19.63
CA GLY A 101 -0.48 -7.87 19.97
C GLY A 101 0.07 -6.54 19.45
N LEU A 102 1.04 -6.60 18.54
CA LEU A 102 1.61 -5.40 17.90
C LEU A 102 0.64 -4.89 16.83
N PHE A 103 0.47 -3.58 16.76
CA PHE A 103 -0.35 -2.97 15.72
C PHE A 103 0.37 -3.07 14.36
N THR A 104 -0.26 -3.71 13.38
CA THR A 104 0.30 -3.86 12.03
C THR A 104 -0.70 -3.38 10.99
N VAL A 105 -0.25 -2.55 10.06
CA VAL A 105 -1.01 -2.22 8.85
C VAL A 105 -0.37 -2.91 7.64
N VAL A 106 -1.20 -3.56 6.83
CA VAL A 106 -0.79 -4.33 5.66
C VAL A 106 -1.40 -3.72 4.40
N PHE A 107 -0.54 -3.27 3.50
CA PHE A 107 -0.92 -2.75 2.18
C PHE A 107 -0.66 -3.84 1.14
N GLN A 108 -1.71 -4.40 0.56
CA GLN A 108 -1.56 -5.37 -0.53
C GLN A 108 -1.22 -4.64 -1.84
N ARG A 109 -0.32 -5.22 -2.63
CA ARG A 109 -0.05 -4.77 -3.99
C ARG A 109 -1.21 -5.23 -4.89
N GLN A 110 -1.73 -4.30 -5.68
CA GLN A 110 -2.67 -4.65 -6.75
C GLN A 110 -1.91 -5.48 -7.80
N LYS A 111 -2.40 -6.69 -8.09
CA LYS A 111 -1.89 -7.47 -9.23
C LYS A 111 -2.54 -6.90 -10.49
N GLU A 112 -1.73 -6.54 -11.48
CA GLU A 112 -2.25 -6.15 -12.78
C GLU A 112 -2.73 -7.41 -13.53
N THR A 113 -4.05 -7.60 -13.58
CA THR A 113 -4.63 -8.60 -14.47
C THR A 113 -4.66 -8.04 -15.88
N VAL A 114 -3.81 -8.56 -16.75
CA VAL A 114 -3.83 -8.21 -18.18
C VAL A 114 -4.68 -9.23 -18.92
N ILE A 115 -5.88 -8.80 -19.28
CA ILE A 115 -6.77 -9.61 -20.13
C ILE A 115 -6.25 -9.54 -21.56
N LEU A 116 -5.70 -10.66 -22.04
CA LEU A 116 -5.24 -10.80 -23.41
C LEU A 116 -6.38 -11.34 -24.29
N LYS A 117 -6.85 -10.51 -25.21
CA LYS A 117 -7.85 -10.92 -26.21
C LYS A 117 -7.13 -11.41 -27.46
N ASN A 118 -7.19 -12.71 -27.74
CA ASN A 118 -6.93 -13.22 -29.09
C ASN A 118 -8.24 -13.33 -29.86
N SER A 119 -8.17 -13.16 -31.18
CA SER A 119 -9.28 -13.16 -32.15
C SER A 119 -10.13 -14.44 -32.18
N GLN A 120 -9.78 -15.46 -31.40
CA GLN A 120 -10.54 -16.72 -31.28
C GLN A 120 -10.83 -17.16 -29.83
N LYS A 121 -10.29 -16.51 -28.80
CA LYS A 121 -10.55 -16.82 -27.37
C LYS A 121 -10.05 -15.70 -26.44
N SER A 122 -10.88 -15.28 -25.50
CA SER A 122 -10.45 -14.48 -24.35
C SER A 122 -9.80 -15.39 -23.32
N THR A 123 -8.52 -15.16 -23.01
CA THR A 123 -7.83 -15.87 -21.92
C THR A 123 -7.28 -14.83 -20.95
N GLU A 124 -7.59 -15.00 -19.67
CA GLU A 124 -7.20 -14.08 -18.61
C GLU A 124 -5.80 -14.45 -18.11
N TYR A 125 -4.88 -13.50 -18.08
CA TYR A 125 -3.52 -13.70 -17.58
C TYR A 125 -3.21 -12.66 -16.49
N ILE A 126 -2.63 -13.12 -15.38
CA ILE A 126 -2.16 -12.23 -14.32
C ILE A 126 -0.70 -11.92 -14.63
N LEU A 127 -0.39 -10.65 -14.92
CA LEU A 127 1.00 -10.21 -15.13
C LEU A 127 1.51 -9.59 -13.83
N ASP A 128 2.70 -10.00 -13.43
CA ASP A 128 3.43 -9.41 -12.31
C ASP A 128 4.41 -8.39 -12.90
N GLU A 129 4.22 -7.11 -12.58
CA GLU A 129 5.04 -5.97 -13.04
C GLU A 129 6.55 -6.18 -12.81
N LYS A 130 6.94 -7.09 -11.92
CA LYS A 130 8.33 -7.35 -11.52
C LYS A 130 9.26 -7.81 -12.65
N TYR A 131 8.72 -8.35 -13.74
CA TYR A 131 9.52 -8.79 -14.88
C TYR A 131 9.27 -7.85 -16.05
N GLY A 132 10.29 -7.11 -16.50
CA GLY A 132 10.28 -6.52 -17.84
C GLY A 132 10.12 -7.65 -18.85
N ILE A 133 8.88 -7.93 -19.26
CA ILE A 133 8.60 -9.12 -20.05
C ILE A 133 9.00 -8.84 -21.50
N SER A 134 10.05 -9.52 -21.97
CA SER A 134 10.48 -9.37 -23.36
C SER A 134 9.39 -9.86 -24.33
N MET A 135 9.28 -9.17 -25.47
CA MET A 135 8.42 -9.56 -26.60
C MET A 135 8.50 -11.03 -26.94
N ARG A 136 9.73 -11.57 -26.92
CA ARG A 136 10.02 -12.95 -27.27
C ARG A 136 9.44 -13.94 -26.26
N TYR A 137 9.54 -13.64 -24.97
CA TYR A 137 8.95 -14.48 -23.93
C TYR A 137 7.43 -14.55 -24.04
N LEU A 138 6.77 -13.43 -24.38
CA LEU A 138 5.32 -13.38 -24.52
C LEU A 138 4.82 -14.09 -25.79
N HIS A 139 5.54 -13.95 -26.90
CA HIS A 139 5.26 -14.69 -28.12
C HIS A 139 5.44 -16.21 -27.91
N ASP A 140 6.57 -16.63 -27.36
CA ASP A 140 6.93 -18.05 -27.25
C ASP A 140 6.05 -18.78 -26.21
N LYS A 141 5.67 -18.08 -25.12
CA LYS A 141 4.86 -18.69 -24.04
C LYS A 141 3.36 -18.56 -24.25
N TYR A 142 2.90 -17.47 -24.88
CA TYR A 142 1.48 -17.11 -24.93
C TYR A 142 0.96 -16.80 -26.35
N GLY A 143 1.82 -16.83 -27.38
CA GLY A 143 1.42 -16.59 -28.78
C GLY A 143 0.97 -15.15 -29.07
N ILE A 144 1.42 -14.18 -28.27
CA ILE A 144 1.02 -12.78 -28.39
C ILE A 144 1.81 -12.11 -29.53
N SER A 145 1.10 -11.40 -30.42
CA SER A 145 1.70 -10.65 -31.52
C SER A 145 2.21 -9.27 -31.09
N ALA A 146 3.02 -8.62 -31.94
CA ALA A 146 3.55 -7.29 -31.69
C ALA A 146 2.48 -6.21 -31.44
N GLU A 147 1.33 -6.30 -32.12
CA GLU A 147 0.18 -5.40 -31.91
C GLU A 147 -0.48 -5.63 -30.54
N GLY A 148 -0.57 -6.89 -30.12
CA GLY A 148 -1.08 -7.26 -28.79
C GLY A 148 -0.22 -6.68 -27.67
N PHE A 149 1.10 -6.61 -27.87
CA PHE A 149 2.01 -6.03 -26.89
C PHE A 149 1.95 -4.51 -26.80
N GLY A 150 1.77 -3.79 -27.91
CA GLY A 150 1.59 -2.34 -27.88
C GLY A 150 0.44 -1.92 -26.96
N THR A 151 -0.67 -2.68 -27.01
CA THR A 151 -1.82 -2.49 -26.13
C THR A 151 -1.51 -2.77 -24.65
N ILE A 152 -0.59 -3.71 -24.36
CA ILE A 152 -0.15 -4.04 -23.00
C ILE A 152 0.78 -2.96 -22.47
N ALA A 153 1.80 -2.56 -23.23
CA ALA A 153 2.79 -1.58 -22.82
C ALA A 153 2.16 -0.21 -22.51
N GLU A 154 1.17 0.23 -23.28
CA GLU A 154 0.41 1.45 -23.02
C GLU A 154 -0.39 1.39 -21.71
N ARG A 155 -0.95 0.22 -21.38
CA ARG A 155 -1.75 0.02 -20.16
C ARG A 155 -0.92 -0.12 -18.88
N LEU A 156 0.28 -0.69 -18.98
CA LEU A 156 1.16 -0.94 -17.82
C LEU A 156 2.20 0.17 -17.57
N HIS A 157 2.16 1.28 -18.33
CA HIS A 157 3.14 2.38 -18.25
C HIS A 157 4.61 1.89 -18.23
N LEU A 158 4.91 0.80 -18.94
CA LEU A 158 6.24 0.22 -19.00
C LEU A 158 7.17 1.14 -19.78
N ILE A 159 8.22 1.65 -19.12
CA ILE A 159 9.24 2.48 -19.75
C ILE A 159 10.10 1.60 -20.66
N PHE A 160 10.13 1.91 -21.96
CA PHE A 160 11.05 1.28 -22.91
C PHE A 160 12.49 1.67 -22.55
N ILE A 161 13.25 0.73 -22.00
CA ILE A 161 14.71 0.83 -21.96
C ILE A 161 15.21 0.14 -23.24
N SER A 162 15.58 0.95 -24.21
CA SER A 162 16.28 0.56 -25.44
C SER A 162 17.69 0.05 -25.14
#